data_AF-A0A0M7FMT3-F1
#
_entry.id   AF-A0A0M7FMT3-F1
#
_cell.length_a   1.000
_cell.length_b   1.000
_cell.length_c   1.000
_cell.angle_alpha   90.00
_cell.angle_beta   90.00
_cell.angle_gamma   90.00
#
_symmetry.space_group_name_H-M   'P 1'
#
loop_
_entity.id
_entity.type
_entity.pdbx_description
1 polymer ?
#
loop_
_entity_poly.entity_id
_entity_poly.type
_entity_poly.pdbx_seq_one_letter_code
_entity_poly.pdbx_strand_id
1 'polypeptide(L)'
;MQTHDEALTEQDLAWLRRHTRHHGADTALTAVFFTVFLAITASLAGLWWWGPSTTARDPVLGVMILALAGFTLHFGLRLLRGPAVRRRWRQVLRGGVPKQVVRGVLTGFEPGAAGSVRYGIDGRKLEVALPFMNGFTMPGDGGKNPERCAARLETPVRLHLLALWPGRAPVLLRAEYDGPGDVQKAYETISDADRARLRRDATLLRNVLLGVALALLAAGWFAWPLYGAAALCLAAAWWAGRPGRALRRATVKYGVRGRVDEVLTYQVQMPEEASWTPLYVYRLGGELYHLSHGGGPAHPGERVAFEYLDRGKGGLAPLFFHRESGAPAAVADRLASDGPKA
;
A
#
# COMPACT_ATOMS: atom_id res chain seq x y z
N MET A 1 -1.92 29.86 8.48
CA MET A 1 -2.58 28.70 7.85
C MET A 1 -3.89 29.18 7.26
N GLN A 2 -4.01 29.17 5.94
CA GLN A 2 -5.23 29.52 5.21
C GLN A 2 -5.87 28.24 4.68
N THR A 3 -7.20 28.12 4.81
CA THR A 3 -7.95 26.96 4.34
C THR A 3 -9.06 27.42 3.41
N HIS A 4 -9.14 26.85 2.22
CA HIS A 4 -10.17 27.16 1.23
C HIS A 4 -10.74 25.88 0.63
N ASP A 5 -12.05 25.87 0.37
CA ASP A 5 -12.69 24.76 -0.32
C ASP A 5 -12.58 24.95 -1.84
N GLU A 6 -12.16 23.90 -2.54
CA GLU A 6 -12.05 23.85 -3.99
C GLU A 6 -12.78 22.61 -4.53
N ALA A 7 -13.24 22.67 -5.78
CA ALA A 7 -13.77 21.50 -6.46
C ALA A 7 -12.65 20.49 -6.78
N LEU A 8 -12.98 19.20 -6.80
CA LEU A 8 -12.06 18.15 -7.25
C LEU A 8 -11.73 18.35 -8.73
N THR A 9 -10.45 18.29 -9.07
CA THR A 9 -10.01 18.38 -10.48
C THR A 9 -10.18 17.03 -11.19
N GLU A 10 -10.12 17.02 -12.51
CA GLU A 10 -10.14 15.76 -13.28
C GLU A 10 -8.97 14.85 -12.94
N GLN A 11 -7.80 15.42 -12.62
CA GLN A 11 -6.63 14.69 -12.17
C GLN A 11 -6.88 13.99 -10.83
N ASP A 12 -7.50 14.69 -9.87
CA ASP A 12 -7.87 14.12 -8.57
C ASP A 12 -8.86 12.96 -8.76
N LEU A 13 -9.88 13.15 -9.62
CA LEU A 13 -10.88 12.12 -9.93
C LEU A 13 -10.27 10.91 -10.64
N ALA A 14 -9.37 11.12 -11.60
CA ALA A 14 -8.67 10.05 -12.29
C ALA A 14 -7.81 9.22 -11.33
N TRP A 15 -7.10 9.90 -10.42
CA TRP A 15 -6.31 9.26 -9.37
C TRP A 15 -7.18 8.45 -8.40
N LEU A 16 -8.31 9.01 -7.93
CA LEU A 16 -9.27 8.34 -7.07
C LEU A 16 -9.90 7.11 -7.74
N ARG A 17 -10.26 7.20 -9.02
CA ARG A 17 -10.79 6.07 -9.81
C ARG A 17 -9.77 4.93 -9.97
N ARG A 18 -8.49 5.26 -10.08
CA ARG A 18 -7.41 4.26 -10.19
C ARG A 18 -7.25 3.50 -8.87
N HIS A 19 -7.24 4.21 -7.74
CA HIS A 19 -7.07 3.61 -6.41
C HIS A 19 -8.31 2.83 -5.93
N THR A 20 -9.52 3.24 -6.32
CA THR A 20 -10.76 2.50 -5.97
C THR A 20 -10.94 1.18 -6.72
N ARG A 21 -10.40 1.06 -7.95
CA ARG A 21 -10.52 -0.18 -8.75
C ARG A 21 -9.79 -1.37 -8.12
N HIS A 22 -8.69 -1.13 -7.41
CA HIS A 22 -7.92 -2.21 -6.75
C HIS A 22 -8.74 -2.87 -5.62
N HIS A 23 -9.48 -2.08 -4.86
CA HIS A 23 -10.27 -2.55 -3.71
C HIS A 23 -11.64 -3.17 -4.06
N GLY A 24 -12.10 -3.02 -5.31
CA GLY A 24 -13.25 -3.79 -5.81
C GLY A 24 -12.97 -5.30 -5.80
N ALA A 25 -11.73 -5.70 -6.12
CA ALA A 25 -11.27 -7.08 -6.04
C ALA A 25 -11.19 -7.55 -4.57
N ASP A 26 -10.67 -6.73 -3.66
CA ASP A 26 -10.62 -7.06 -2.22
C ASP A 26 -12.01 -7.26 -1.63
N THR A 27 -12.99 -6.49 -2.06
CA THR A 27 -14.38 -6.64 -1.60
C THR A 27 -14.99 -7.95 -2.12
N ALA A 28 -14.73 -8.30 -3.38
CA ALA A 28 -15.18 -9.57 -3.95
C ALA A 28 -14.50 -10.77 -3.28
N LEU A 29 -13.19 -10.67 -3.06
CA LEU A 29 -12.40 -11.66 -2.35
C LEU A 29 -12.88 -11.84 -0.90
N THR A 30 -13.15 -10.74 -0.21
CA THR A 30 -13.74 -10.72 1.14
C THR A 30 -15.12 -11.41 1.15
N ALA A 31 -15.95 -11.19 0.14
CA ALA A 31 -17.24 -11.86 0.01
C ALA A 31 -17.07 -13.37 -0.21
N VAL A 32 -16.13 -13.79 -1.07
CA VAL A 32 -15.81 -15.21 -1.28
C VAL A 32 -15.35 -15.86 0.03
N PHE A 33 -14.38 -15.25 0.73
CA PHE A 33 -13.91 -15.76 2.01
C PHE A 33 -15.05 -15.87 3.04
N PHE A 34 -15.88 -14.83 3.16
CA PHE A 34 -17.05 -14.89 4.03
C PHE A 34 -17.96 -16.07 3.71
N THR A 35 -18.31 -16.28 2.43
CA THR A 35 -19.19 -17.39 2.03
C THR A 35 -18.57 -18.76 2.30
N VAL A 36 -17.25 -18.90 2.05
CA VAL A 36 -16.52 -20.15 2.29
C VAL A 36 -16.45 -20.45 3.78
N PHE A 37 -16.04 -19.47 4.60
CA PHE A 37 -15.98 -19.65 6.05
C PHE A 37 -17.36 -19.95 6.64
N LEU A 38 -18.41 -19.23 6.22
CA LEU A 38 -19.77 -19.50 6.65
C LEU A 38 -20.23 -20.92 6.31
N ALA A 39 -19.97 -21.38 5.07
CA ALA A 39 -20.36 -22.72 4.63
C ALA A 39 -19.61 -23.82 5.41
N ILE A 40 -18.31 -23.65 5.65
CA ILE A 40 -17.50 -24.60 6.43
C ILE A 40 -17.95 -24.60 7.90
N THR A 41 -18.13 -23.42 8.52
CA THR A 41 -18.63 -23.29 9.89
C THR A 41 -19.99 -23.97 10.05
N ALA A 42 -20.94 -23.73 9.13
CA ALA A 42 -22.26 -24.33 9.17
C ALA A 42 -22.22 -25.85 8.99
N SER A 43 -21.36 -26.35 8.09
CA SER A 43 -21.19 -27.79 7.86
C SER A 43 -20.59 -28.50 9.08
N LEU A 44 -19.56 -27.92 9.69
CA LEU A 44 -18.92 -28.46 10.89
C LEU A 44 -19.85 -28.36 12.12
N ALA A 45 -20.59 -27.26 12.27
CA ALA A 45 -21.59 -27.12 13.33
C ALA A 45 -22.73 -28.14 13.16
N GLY A 46 -23.17 -28.40 11.93
CA GLY A 46 -24.16 -29.44 11.63
C GLY A 46 -23.65 -30.84 11.96
N LEU A 47 -22.39 -31.16 11.61
CA LEU A 47 -21.74 -32.42 11.98
C LEU A 47 -21.54 -32.53 13.50
N TRP A 48 -21.27 -31.43 14.20
CA TRP A 48 -21.16 -31.39 15.65
C TRP A 48 -22.51 -31.61 16.35
N TRP A 49 -23.60 -31.10 15.76
CA TRP A 49 -24.94 -31.21 16.31
C TRP A 49 -25.65 -32.54 16.00
N TRP A 50 -25.42 -33.11 14.81
CA TRP A 50 -26.09 -34.33 14.33
C TRP A 50 -25.17 -35.54 14.13
N GLY A 51 -23.87 -35.41 14.36
CA GLY A 51 -22.91 -36.50 14.16
C GLY A 51 -22.97 -37.58 15.25
N PRO A 52 -22.51 -38.81 14.93
CA PRO A 52 -22.36 -39.87 15.91
C PRO A 52 -21.40 -39.47 17.04
N SER A 53 -21.75 -39.89 18.26
CA SER A 53 -21.28 -39.32 19.54
C SER A 53 -19.78 -39.37 19.82
N THR A 54 -18.99 -40.13 19.05
CA THR A 54 -17.55 -40.31 19.26
C THR A 54 -16.68 -39.26 18.57
N THR A 55 -17.14 -38.68 17.46
CA THR A 55 -16.43 -37.60 16.73
C THR A 55 -17.06 -36.22 17.00
N ALA A 56 -18.35 -36.19 17.31
CA ALA A 56 -19.14 -34.98 17.53
C ALA A 56 -18.90 -34.27 18.88
N ARG A 57 -18.03 -34.78 19.75
CA ARG A 57 -17.69 -34.15 21.04
C ARG A 57 -16.19 -33.88 21.22
N ASP A 58 -15.44 -33.88 20.11
CA ASP A 58 -14.02 -33.54 20.13
C ASP A 58 -13.83 -32.04 20.45
N PRO A 59 -13.11 -31.67 21.53
CA PRO A 59 -12.82 -30.28 21.86
C PRO A 59 -12.05 -29.55 20.74
N VAL A 60 -11.26 -30.26 19.92
CA VAL A 60 -10.53 -29.68 18.78
C VAL A 60 -11.52 -29.19 17.72
N LEU A 61 -12.58 -29.95 17.45
CA LEU A 61 -13.64 -29.55 16.52
C LEU A 61 -14.37 -28.29 17.01
N GLY A 62 -14.65 -28.22 18.32
CA GLY A 62 -15.27 -27.04 18.94
C GLY A 62 -14.41 -25.78 18.82
N VAL A 63 -13.10 -25.88 19.09
CA VAL A 63 -12.16 -24.75 18.92
C VAL A 63 -12.08 -24.31 17.45
N MET A 64 -12.06 -25.25 16.51
CA MET A 64 -12.05 -24.95 15.08
C MET A 64 -13.33 -24.23 14.63
N ILE A 65 -14.51 -24.66 15.10
CA ILE A 65 -15.79 -23.99 14.83
C ILE A 65 -15.78 -22.56 15.37
N LEU A 66 -15.32 -22.35 16.61
CA LEU A 66 -15.21 -21.01 17.21
C LEU A 66 -14.27 -20.11 16.42
N ALA A 67 -13.11 -20.62 15.99
CA ALA A 67 -12.17 -19.87 15.17
C ALA A 67 -12.79 -19.46 13.82
N LEU A 68 -13.43 -20.40 13.11
CA LEU A 68 -14.08 -20.14 11.82
C LEU A 68 -15.29 -19.19 11.96
N ALA A 69 -16.06 -19.30 13.05
CA ALA A 69 -17.14 -18.36 13.38
C ALA A 69 -16.58 -16.94 13.62
N GLY A 70 -15.44 -16.83 14.30
CA GLY A 70 -14.71 -15.56 14.46
C GLY A 70 -14.29 -14.94 13.12
N PHE A 71 -13.72 -15.75 12.22
CA PHE A 71 -13.40 -15.29 10.85
C PHE A 71 -14.65 -14.87 10.06
N THR A 72 -15.72 -15.66 10.14
CA THR A 72 -16.99 -15.35 9.48
C THR A 72 -17.57 -14.03 9.98
N LEU A 73 -17.56 -13.80 11.29
CA LEU A 73 -17.99 -12.54 11.89
C LEU A 73 -17.10 -11.38 11.45
N HIS A 74 -15.78 -11.55 11.45
CA HIS A 74 -14.84 -10.53 11.00
C HIS A 74 -15.08 -10.09 9.55
N PHE A 75 -15.18 -11.05 8.62
CA PHE A 75 -15.47 -10.75 7.22
C PHE A 75 -16.90 -10.22 7.01
N GLY A 76 -17.88 -10.72 7.78
CA GLY A 76 -19.26 -10.23 7.76
C GLY A 76 -19.36 -8.76 8.17
N LEU A 77 -18.74 -8.38 9.28
CA LEU A 77 -18.64 -6.98 9.74
C LEU A 77 -17.92 -6.10 8.71
N ARG A 78 -16.88 -6.62 8.05
CA ARG A 78 -16.17 -5.91 6.98
C ARG A 78 -17.05 -5.68 5.75
N LEU A 79 -17.88 -6.65 5.37
CA LEU A 79 -18.86 -6.53 4.27
C LEU A 79 -19.98 -5.54 4.59
N LEU A 80 -20.46 -5.51 5.84
CA LEU A 80 -21.49 -4.57 6.30
C LEU A 80 -21.05 -3.10 6.20
N ARG A 81 -19.75 -2.83 6.25
CA ARG A 81 -19.21 -1.47 6.02
C ARG A 81 -19.22 -1.06 4.53
N GLY A 82 -19.25 -2.04 3.62
CA GLY A 82 -19.19 -1.84 2.18
C GLY A 82 -20.27 -0.91 1.58
N PRO A 83 -21.57 -1.02 1.93
CA PRO A 83 -22.63 -0.20 1.34
C PRO A 83 -22.49 1.30 1.64
N ALA A 84 -22.21 1.67 2.90
CA ALA A 84 -22.01 3.05 3.30
C ALA A 84 -20.79 3.64 2.60
N VAL A 85 -19.73 2.83 2.50
CA VAL A 85 -18.50 3.20 1.82
C VAL A 85 -18.72 3.45 0.33
N ARG A 86 -19.43 2.55 -0.34
CA ARG A 86 -19.81 2.69 -1.76
C ARG A 86 -20.68 3.92 -2.02
N ARG A 87 -21.57 4.30 -1.09
CA ARG A 87 -22.39 5.51 -1.21
C ARG A 87 -21.53 6.77 -1.11
N ARG A 88 -20.67 6.86 -0.09
CA ARG A 88 -19.76 8.00 0.10
C ARG A 88 -18.80 8.15 -1.07
N TRP A 89 -18.24 7.06 -1.56
CA TRP A 89 -17.37 7.07 -2.74
C TRP A 89 -18.09 7.54 -4.01
N ARG A 90 -19.34 7.09 -4.25
CA ARG A 90 -20.14 7.59 -5.36
C ARG A 90 -20.42 9.08 -5.23
N GLN A 91 -20.64 9.59 -4.01
CA GLN A 91 -20.82 11.01 -3.76
C GLN A 91 -19.55 11.80 -4.10
N VAL A 92 -18.38 11.36 -3.63
CA VAL A 92 -17.07 11.97 -3.94
C VAL A 92 -16.79 11.97 -5.44
N LEU A 93 -16.98 10.83 -6.12
CA LEU A 93 -16.73 10.70 -7.55
C LEU A 93 -17.70 11.52 -8.42
N ARG A 94 -18.85 11.90 -7.87
CA ARG A 94 -19.81 12.83 -8.49
C ARG A 94 -19.54 14.30 -8.14
N GLY A 95 -18.46 14.59 -7.40
CA GLY A 95 -18.11 15.95 -6.97
C GLY A 95 -18.90 16.46 -5.77
N GLY A 96 -19.67 15.61 -5.09
CA GLY A 96 -20.50 16.01 -3.93
C GLY A 96 -19.73 16.20 -2.63
N VAL A 97 -18.39 16.17 -2.66
CA VAL A 97 -17.51 16.48 -1.52
C VAL A 97 -16.38 17.37 -2.06
N PRO A 98 -16.26 18.63 -1.60
CA PRO A 98 -15.16 19.50 -2.01
C PRO A 98 -13.84 19.03 -1.39
N LYS A 99 -12.73 19.38 -2.01
CA LYS A 99 -11.40 19.26 -1.40
C LYS A 99 -11.08 20.53 -0.63
N GLN A 100 -10.39 20.37 0.49
CA GLN A 100 -9.84 21.46 1.28
C GLN A 100 -8.40 21.71 0.84
N VAL A 101 -8.09 22.97 0.56
CA VAL A 101 -6.75 23.42 0.22
C VAL A 101 -6.21 24.20 1.39
N VAL A 102 -5.17 23.65 2.02
CA VAL A 102 -4.47 24.29 3.13
C VAL A 102 -3.16 24.87 2.62
N ARG A 103 -2.97 26.18 2.82
CA ARG A 103 -1.75 26.92 2.44
C ARG A 103 -1.06 27.48 3.68
N GLY A 104 0.27 27.45 3.65
CA GLY A 104 1.12 28.06 4.67
C GLY A 104 2.57 27.60 4.52
N VAL A 105 3.42 27.99 5.47
CA VAL A 105 4.82 27.58 5.51
C VAL A 105 4.95 26.31 6.34
N LEU A 106 5.66 25.31 5.80
CA LEU A 106 5.90 24.05 6.49
C LEU A 106 6.92 24.25 7.62
N THR A 107 6.49 24.12 8.87
CA THR A 107 7.33 24.25 10.07
C THR A 107 7.71 22.90 10.70
N GLY A 108 7.06 21.80 10.31
CA GLY A 108 7.37 20.47 10.85
C GLY A 108 6.72 19.34 10.06
N PHE A 109 7.29 18.14 10.16
CA PHE A 109 6.77 16.96 9.46
C PHE A 109 7.13 15.68 10.23
N GLU A 110 6.13 15.00 10.78
CA GLU A 110 6.31 13.90 11.72
C GLU A 110 5.32 12.75 11.47
N PRO A 111 5.66 11.50 11.87
CA PRO A 111 4.68 10.42 11.92
C PRO A 111 3.47 10.78 12.79
N GLY A 112 2.28 10.44 12.32
CA GLY A 112 1.03 10.63 13.05
C GLY A 112 0.49 9.32 13.65
N ALA A 113 -0.77 9.33 14.08
CA ALA A 113 -1.44 8.15 14.63
C ALA A 113 -2.19 7.37 13.54
N ALA A 114 -2.29 6.05 13.70
CA ALA A 114 -3.15 5.19 12.87
C ALA A 114 -2.96 5.29 11.34
N GLY A 115 -1.72 5.46 10.89
CA GLY A 115 -1.33 5.59 9.49
C GLY A 115 -1.41 7.01 8.95
N SER A 116 -1.43 8.02 9.81
CA SER A 116 -1.41 9.41 9.39
C SER A 116 0.01 9.99 9.43
N VAL A 117 0.14 11.18 8.86
CA VAL A 117 1.32 12.02 8.96
C VAL A 117 0.89 13.39 9.44
N ARG A 118 1.73 14.01 10.26
CA ARG A 118 1.45 15.30 10.88
C ARG A 118 2.30 16.38 10.22
N TYR A 119 1.61 17.33 9.61
CA TYR A 119 2.18 18.55 9.05
C TYR A 119 2.13 19.67 10.09
N GLY A 120 3.25 20.30 10.38
CA GLY A 120 3.31 21.59 11.05
C GLY A 120 3.23 22.69 10.00
N ILE A 121 2.15 23.47 9.95
CA ILE A 121 1.95 24.57 8.99
C ILE A 121 1.73 25.85 9.77
N ASP A 122 2.60 26.84 9.56
CA ASP A 122 2.60 28.11 10.30
C ASP A 122 2.51 27.90 11.83
N GLY A 123 3.25 26.91 12.35
CA GLY A 123 3.25 26.54 13.76
C GLY A 123 2.03 25.74 14.25
N ARG A 124 1.04 25.45 13.40
CA ARG A 124 -0.13 24.62 13.73
C ARG A 124 0.05 23.18 13.24
N LYS A 125 -0.43 22.21 14.02
CA LYS A 125 -0.36 20.79 13.67
C LYS A 125 -1.62 20.36 12.91
N LEU A 126 -1.44 19.70 11.77
CA LEU A 126 -2.49 19.15 10.92
C LEU A 126 -2.19 17.69 10.61
N GLU A 127 -3.11 16.81 10.98
CA GLU A 127 -2.98 15.38 10.75
C GLU A 127 -3.68 14.97 9.45
N VAL A 128 -2.98 14.23 8.59
CA VAL A 128 -3.49 13.82 7.27
C VAL A 128 -3.25 12.35 7.01
N ALA A 129 -4.20 11.68 6.36
CA ALA A 129 -4.07 10.29 5.99
C ALA A 129 -3.35 10.13 4.64
N LEU A 130 -2.36 9.24 4.59
CA LEU A 130 -1.64 8.94 3.36
C LEU A 130 -2.30 7.81 2.58
N PRO A 131 -2.38 7.91 1.25
CA PRO A 131 -3.14 6.95 0.47
C PRO A 131 -2.41 5.63 0.17
N PHE A 132 -1.08 5.64 0.18
CA PHE A 132 -0.26 4.58 -0.40
C PHE A 132 -0.15 3.31 0.47
N MET A 133 0.06 3.44 1.79
CA MET A 133 0.21 2.30 2.69
C MET A 133 -1.07 1.91 3.44
N ASN A 134 -2.08 2.78 3.39
CA ASN A 134 -3.12 2.81 4.42
C ASN A 134 -4.53 2.61 3.88
N GLY A 135 -4.66 2.35 2.57
CA GLY A 135 -5.90 1.95 1.92
C GLY A 135 -7.09 2.75 2.43
N PHE A 136 -7.20 4.04 2.10
CA PHE A 136 -8.20 4.97 2.65
C PHE A 136 -9.66 4.67 2.26
N THR A 137 -9.91 3.49 1.69
CA THR A 137 -11.22 3.10 1.17
C THR A 137 -12.23 2.77 2.24
N MET A 138 -11.84 2.20 3.39
CA MET A 138 -12.77 2.01 4.51
C MET A 138 -12.40 2.91 5.71
N PRO A 139 -13.40 3.41 6.44
CA PRO A 139 -13.16 4.16 7.67
C PRO A 139 -12.54 3.24 8.72
N GLY A 140 -11.39 3.66 9.26
CA GLY A 140 -10.68 2.94 10.32
C GLY A 140 -9.77 1.81 9.83
N ASP A 141 -9.38 1.78 8.55
CA ASP A 141 -8.47 0.78 8.00
C ASP A 141 -7.08 0.73 8.67
N GLY A 142 -6.76 1.67 9.57
CA GLY A 142 -5.64 1.56 10.49
C GLY A 142 -4.35 1.36 9.72
N GLY A 143 -3.86 2.43 9.12
CA GLY A 143 -2.71 2.35 8.24
C GLY A 143 -1.41 1.99 8.96
N LYS A 144 -0.42 1.53 8.19
CA LYS A 144 0.96 1.51 8.65
C LYS A 144 1.47 2.93 8.83
N ASN A 145 2.00 3.21 10.02
CA ASN A 145 2.72 4.43 10.29
C ASN A 145 4.07 4.42 9.56
N PRO A 146 4.51 5.54 9.01
CA PRO A 146 5.91 5.70 8.64
C PRO A 146 6.77 5.67 9.91
N GLU A 147 7.92 5.01 9.84
CA GLU A 147 8.90 5.03 10.94
C GLU A 147 9.63 6.36 10.99
N ARG A 148 9.92 6.94 9.81
CA ARG A 148 10.60 8.22 9.69
C ARG A 148 9.93 9.07 8.62
N CYS A 149 9.88 10.37 8.89
CA CYS A 149 9.36 11.40 8.00
C CYS A 149 10.41 12.50 7.90
N ALA A 150 10.71 12.95 6.69
CA ALA A 150 11.53 14.12 6.44
C ALA A 150 10.92 14.95 5.30
N ALA A 151 10.95 16.26 5.41
CA ALA A 151 10.44 17.16 4.37
C ALA A 151 11.28 18.43 4.28
N ARG A 152 11.14 19.16 3.18
CA ARG A 152 11.76 20.48 3.03
C ARG A 152 11.03 21.50 3.91
N LEU A 153 11.58 21.76 5.09
CA LEU A 153 11.02 22.74 6.03
C LEU A 153 11.20 24.17 5.53
N GLU A 154 10.47 25.09 6.16
CA GLU A 154 10.48 26.54 5.90
C GLU A 154 10.12 26.92 4.46
N THR A 155 9.45 26.01 3.74
CA THR A 155 8.97 26.28 2.39
C THR A 155 7.45 26.41 2.33
N PRO A 156 6.93 27.32 1.50
CA PRO A 156 5.49 27.42 1.29
C PRO A 156 4.96 26.12 0.68
N VAL A 157 3.88 25.62 1.24
CA VAL A 157 3.23 24.39 0.82
C VAL A 157 1.74 24.60 0.65
N ARG A 158 1.18 23.93 -0.36
CA ARG A 158 -0.25 23.82 -0.62
C ARG A 158 -0.68 22.36 -0.57
N LEU A 159 -1.39 21.99 0.49
CA LEU A 159 -1.93 20.65 0.68
C LEU A 159 -3.34 20.56 0.11
N HIS A 160 -3.59 19.58 -0.74
CA HIS A 160 -4.91 19.22 -1.25
C HIS A 160 -5.44 18.03 -0.45
N LEU A 161 -6.46 18.30 0.37
CA LEU A 161 -6.99 17.40 1.36
C LEU A 161 -8.43 17.02 1.02
N LEU A 162 -8.76 15.74 1.14
CA LEU A 162 -10.12 15.24 0.92
C LEU A 162 -10.68 14.71 2.22
N ALA A 163 -11.70 15.39 2.75
CA ALA A 163 -12.45 14.96 3.93
C ALA A 163 -13.39 13.78 3.59
N LEU A 164 -12.79 12.61 3.33
CA LEU A 164 -13.53 11.44 2.88
C LEU A 164 -14.52 10.94 3.94
N TRP A 165 -14.10 10.92 5.22
CA TRP A 165 -14.90 10.48 6.35
C TRP A 165 -15.04 11.60 7.40
N PRO A 166 -16.25 11.92 7.86
CA PRO A 166 -16.45 12.88 8.95
C PRO A 166 -15.71 12.43 10.22
N GLY A 167 -15.04 13.36 10.90
CA GLY A 167 -14.33 13.09 12.16
C GLY A 167 -13.04 12.27 12.03
N ARG A 168 -12.55 12.03 10.81
CA ARG A 168 -11.26 11.37 10.55
C ARG A 168 -10.29 12.33 9.87
N ALA A 169 -9.01 12.01 9.94
CA ALA A 169 -7.97 12.75 9.22
C ALA A 169 -8.31 12.77 7.71
N PRO A 170 -8.24 13.94 7.05
CA PRO A 170 -8.49 14.04 5.63
C PRO A 170 -7.38 13.35 4.83
N VAL A 171 -7.74 12.81 3.68
CA VAL A 171 -6.81 12.11 2.79
C VAL A 171 -6.00 13.13 2.01
N LEU A 172 -4.67 13.03 2.05
CA LEU A 172 -3.78 13.87 1.26
C LEU A 172 -3.78 13.40 -0.21
N LEU A 173 -4.39 14.19 -1.08
CA LEU A 173 -4.40 13.96 -2.53
C LEU A 173 -3.07 14.40 -3.16
N ARG A 174 -2.62 15.62 -2.81
CA ARG A 174 -1.43 16.26 -3.37
C ARG A 174 -0.83 17.23 -2.36
N ALA A 175 0.48 17.40 -2.35
CA ALA A 175 1.15 18.45 -1.59
C ALA A 175 2.11 19.20 -2.53
N GLU A 176 1.77 20.42 -2.91
CA GLU A 176 2.59 21.24 -3.82
C GLU A 176 3.53 22.12 -2.97
N TYR A 177 4.82 22.09 -3.29
CA TYR A 177 5.83 22.91 -2.64
C TYR A 177 6.27 24.02 -3.58
N ASP A 178 6.33 25.26 -3.10
CA ASP A 178 6.83 26.37 -3.89
C ASP A 178 8.37 26.28 -4.05
N GLY A 179 8.86 26.61 -5.25
CA GLY A 179 10.28 26.59 -5.63
C GLY A 179 10.54 25.94 -6.99
N PRO A 180 11.81 25.88 -7.46
CA PRO A 180 12.18 25.27 -8.74
C PRO A 180 12.09 23.73 -8.66
N GLY A 181 10.86 23.24 -8.63
CA GLY A 181 10.49 21.84 -8.63
C GLY A 181 10.14 21.35 -10.03
N ASP A 182 11.00 21.61 -11.03
CA ASP A 182 10.81 21.07 -12.37
C ASP A 182 10.96 19.54 -12.31
N VAL A 183 9.83 18.86 -12.20
CA VAL A 183 9.74 17.42 -12.34
C VAL A 183 9.63 17.10 -13.82
N GLN A 184 10.70 16.52 -14.36
CA GLN A 184 10.71 16.02 -15.73
C GLN A 184 10.16 14.59 -15.73
N LYS A 185 9.08 14.40 -16.48
CA LYS A 185 8.47 13.09 -16.72
C LYS A 185 8.81 12.66 -18.14
N ALA A 186 9.49 11.53 -18.27
CA ALA A 186 9.87 10.96 -19.56
C ALA A 186 9.17 9.62 -19.76
N TYR A 187 8.72 9.36 -20.99
CA TYR A 187 8.17 8.07 -21.40
C TYR A 187 9.11 7.46 -22.44
N GLU A 188 9.78 6.38 -22.08
CA GLU A 188 10.74 5.67 -22.94
C GLU A 188 10.23 4.28 -23.29
N THR A 189 10.62 3.73 -24.44
CA THR A 189 10.29 2.35 -24.78
C THR A 189 11.16 1.36 -23.99
N ILE A 190 10.56 0.30 -23.47
CA ILE A 190 11.27 -0.71 -22.65
C ILE A 190 12.36 -1.44 -23.46
N SER A 191 13.58 -1.46 -22.91
CA SER A 191 14.75 -2.18 -23.45
C SER A 191 14.61 -3.71 -23.29
N ASP A 192 15.25 -4.47 -24.18
CA ASP A 192 15.27 -5.94 -24.11
C ASP A 192 15.99 -6.48 -22.87
N ALA A 193 16.95 -5.73 -22.32
CA ALA A 193 17.63 -6.08 -21.07
C ALA A 193 16.66 -6.08 -19.86
N ASP A 194 15.76 -5.10 -19.81
CA ASP A 194 14.74 -4.99 -18.76
C ASP A 194 13.71 -6.14 -18.87
N ARG A 195 13.32 -6.50 -20.10
CA ARG A 195 12.46 -7.65 -20.36
C ARG A 195 13.09 -8.96 -19.88
N ALA A 196 14.41 -9.11 -20.04
CA ALA A 196 15.14 -10.30 -19.61
C ALA A 196 15.25 -10.43 -18.08
N ARG A 197 15.41 -9.31 -17.35
CA ARG A 197 15.42 -9.29 -15.88
C ARG A 197 14.05 -9.68 -15.31
N LEU A 198 12.98 -9.09 -15.82
CA LEU A 198 11.62 -9.39 -15.37
C LEU A 198 11.18 -10.84 -15.66
N ARG A 199 11.66 -11.43 -16.76
CA ARG A 199 11.45 -12.85 -17.05
C ARG A 199 12.16 -13.75 -16.03
N ARG A 200 13.36 -13.37 -15.57
CA ARG A 200 14.12 -14.16 -14.57
C ARG A 200 13.42 -14.21 -13.22
N ASP A 201 12.95 -13.07 -12.71
CA ASP A 201 12.28 -13.00 -11.39
C ASP A 201 10.99 -13.83 -11.36
N ALA A 202 10.17 -13.76 -12.42
CA ALA A 202 8.95 -14.55 -12.53
C ALA A 202 9.24 -16.07 -12.67
N THR A 203 10.36 -16.44 -13.31
CA THR A 203 10.75 -17.84 -13.46
C THR A 203 11.31 -18.41 -12.15
N LEU A 204 12.03 -17.60 -11.38
CA LEU A 204 12.54 -17.96 -10.04
C LEU A 204 11.39 -18.26 -9.06
N LEU A 205 10.42 -17.35 -8.91
CA LEU A 205 9.28 -17.56 -8.02
C LEU A 205 8.46 -18.80 -8.39
N ARG A 206 8.23 -19.03 -9.70
CA ARG A 206 7.55 -20.22 -10.19
C ARG A 206 8.30 -21.50 -9.80
N ASN A 207 9.62 -21.52 -10.00
CA ASN A 207 10.43 -22.69 -9.71
C ASN A 207 10.49 -22.99 -8.20
N VAL A 208 10.53 -21.96 -7.35
CA VAL A 208 10.45 -22.11 -5.89
C VAL A 208 9.10 -22.70 -5.49
N LEU A 209 7.98 -22.15 -5.98
CA LEU A 209 6.64 -22.67 -5.68
C LEU A 209 6.44 -24.12 -6.13
N LEU A 210 7.00 -24.49 -7.29
CA LEU A 210 6.98 -25.87 -7.78
C LEU A 210 7.83 -26.79 -6.89
N GLY A 211 9.01 -26.33 -6.43
CA GLY A 211 9.84 -27.07 -5.49
C GLY A 211 9.14 -27.32 -4.14
N VAL A 212 8.49 -26.29 -3.59
CA VAL A 212 7.70 -26.41 -2.35
C VAL A 212 6.51 -27.34 -2.53
N ALA A 213 5.79 -27.25 -3.66
CA ALA A 213 4.69 -28.17 -3.95
C ALA A 213 5.17 -29.62 -4.01
N LEU A 214 6.34 -29.89 -4.61
CA LEU A 214 6.92 -31.22 -4.70
C LEU A 214 7.27 -31.78 -3.31
N ALA A 215 7.86 -30.95 -2.44
CA ALA A 215 8.15 -31.32 -1.06
C ALA A 215 6.86 -31.63 -0.26
N LEU A 216 5.80 -30.83 -0.44
CA LEU A 216 4.50 -31.06 0.21
C LEU A 216 3.79 -32.31 -0.31
N LEU A 217 3.90 -32.62 -1.61
CA LEU A 217 3.37 -33.88 -2.17
C LEU A 217 4.08 -35.11 -1.60
N ALA A 218 5.40 -35.04 -1.44
CA ALA A 218 6.18 -36.10 -0.81
C ALA A 218 5.82 -36.28 0.67
N ALA A 219 5.67 -35.17 1.42
CA ALA A 219 5.25 -35.19 2.82
C ALA A 219 3.79 -35.62 3.02
N GLY A 220 2.93 -35.43 2.01
CA GLY A 220 1.53 -35.86 2.01
C GLY A 220 1.33 -37.36 2.23
N TRP A 221 2.36 -38.17 1.95
CA TRP A 221 2.35 -39.60 2.22
C TRP A 221 2.20 -39.92 3.72
N PHE A 222 2.64 -39.01 4.60
CA PHE A 222 2.56 -39.15 6.06
C PHE A 222 1.39 -38.38 6.68
N ALA A 223 0.91 -37.33 6.01
CA ALA A 223 -0.20 -36.50 6.47
C ALA A 223 -1.06 -36.04 5.29
N TRP A 224 -2.22 -36.68 5.12
CA TRP A 224 -3.15 -36.41 4.02
C TRP A 224 -3.54 -34.93 3.81
N PRO A 225 -3.61 -34.04 4.84
CA PRO A 225 -3.94 -32.63 4.63
C PRO A 225 -2.89 -31.86 3.80
N LEU A 226 -1.65 -32.35 3.72
CA LEU A 226 -0.58 -31.70 2.96
C LEU A 226 -0.79 -31.79 1.45
N TYR A 227 -1.59 -32.74 0.96
CA TYR A 227 -2.01 -32.77 -0.45
C TYR A 227 -2.86 -31.55 -0.81
N GLY A 228 -3.70 -31.07 0.11
CA GLY A 228 -4.47 -29.84 -0.08
C GLY A 228 -3.57 -28.60 -0.18
N ALA A 229 -2.55 -28.52 0.68
CA ALA A 229 -1.54 -27.45 0.63
C ALA A 229 -0.71 -27.51 -0.67
N ALA A 230 -0.32 -28.71 -1.12
CA ALA A 230 0.37 -28.89 -2.39
C ALA A 230 -0.47 -28.47 -3.60
N ALA A 231 -1.77 -28.81 -3.61
CA ALA A 231 -2.69 -28.37 -4.66
C ALA A 231 -2.81 -26.84 -4.73
N LEU A 232 -2.82 -26.16 -3.57
CA LEU A 232 -2.80 -24.70 -3.50
C LEU A 232 -1.48 -24.11 -4.03
N CYS A 233 -0.33 -24.70 -3.68
CA CYS A 233 0.97 -24.27 -4.21
C CYS A 233 1.08 -24.47 -5.73
N LEU A 234 0.57 -25.58 -6.28
CA LEU A 234 0.52 -25.82 -7.73
C LEU A 234 -0.40 -24.83 -8.44
N ALA A 235 -1.58 -24.54 -7.87
CA ALA A 235 -2.49 -23.52 -8.40
C ALA A 235 -1.84 -22.13 -8.38
N ALA A 236 -1.14 -21.79 -7.30
CA ALA A 236 -0.38 -20.54 -7.17
C ALA A 236 0.78 -20.48 -8.18
N ALA A 237 1.54 -21.56 -8.39
CA ALA A 237 2.62 -21.64 -9.37
C ALA A 237 2.12 -21.49 -10.81
N TRP A 238 0.97 -22.08 -11.13
CA TRP A 238 0.32 -21.93 -12.43
C TRP A 238 -0.15 -20.50 -12.68
N TRP A 239 -0.57 -19.79 -11.62
CA TRP A 239 -1.00 -18.40 -11.69
C TRP A 239 0.20 -17.42 -11.77
N ALA A 240 1.23 -17.64 -10.95
CA ALA A 240 2.46 -16.84 -10.90
C ALA A 240 3.35 -17.00 -12.14
N GLY A 241 3.35 -18.18 -12.76
CA GLY A 241 4.15 -18.51 -13.95
C GLY A 241 3.59 -17.97 -15.28
N ARG A 242 2.40 -17.37 -15.28
CA ARG A 242 1.91 -16.62 -16.43
C ARG A 242 2.59 -15.26 -16.41
N PRO A 243 3.39 -14.87 -17.42
CA PRO A 243 3.85 -13.49 -17.50
C PRO A 243 2.57 -12.65 -17.47
N GLY A 244 2.43 -11.83 -16.43
CA GLY A 244 1.20 -11.06 -16.24
C GLY A 244 0.86 -10.41 -17.56
N ARG A 245 -0.42 -10.44 -17.98
CA ARG A 245 -0.86 -9.73 -19.20
C ARG A 245 -0.38 -8.27 -19.20
N ALA A 246 -0.14 -7.72 -18.02
CA ALA A 246 0.59 -6.50 -17.70
C ALA A 246 2.04 -6.44 -18.24
N LEU A 247 2.88 -7.43 -17.95
CA LEU A 247 4.28 -7.54 -18.37
C LEU A 247 4.44 -7.76 -19.88
N ARG A 248 3.48 -8.46 -20.52
CA ARG A 248 3.42 -8.61 -21.98
C ARG A 248 2.98 -7.34 -22.72
N ARG A 249 2.39 -6.36 -22.01
CA ARG A 249 1.88 -5.09 -22.58
C ARG A 249 2.62 -3.86 -22.09
N ALA A 250 3.55 -4.00 -21.14
CA ALA A 250 4.45 -2.94 -20.73
C ALA A 250 5.31 -2.58 -21.94
N THR A 251 4.90 -1.53 -22.64
CA THR A 251 5.59 -0.96 -23.82
C THR A 251 6.40 0.27 -23.43
N VAL A 252 6.09 0.85 -22.26
CA VAL A 252 6.61 2.14 -21.83
C VAL A 252 7.21 2.04 -20.43
N LYS A 253 8.40 2.58 -20.30
CA LYS A 253 9.14 2.89 -19.09
C LYS A 253 8.85 4.36 -18.74
N TYR A 254 8.53 4.60 -17.49
CA TYR A 254 8.19 5.93 -16.99
C TYR A 254 9.35 6.44 -16.14
N GLY A 255 10.08 7.41 -16.66
CA GLY A 255 11.15 8.12 -15.98
C GLY A 255 10.62 9.35 -15.25
N VAL A 256 11.02 9.53 -14.00
CA VAL A 256 10.72 10.74 -13.22
C VAL A 256 12.01 11.29 -12.68
N ARG A 257 12.34 12.52 -13.04
CA ARG A 257 13.50 13.25 -12.49
C ARG A 257 13.01 14.50 -11.80
N GLY A 258 13.53 14.77 -10.61
CA GLY A 258 13.13 15.97 -9.88
C GLY A 258 13.81 16.09 -8.53
N ARG A 259 13.45 17.13 -7.79
CA ARG A 259 13.87 17.30 -6.39
C ARG A 259 12.89 16.62 -5.45
N VAL A 260 13.42 16.01 -4.40
CA VAL A 260 12.63 15.40 -3.33
C VAL A 260 12.06 16.49 -2.43
N ASP A 261 10.75 16.52 -2.25
CA ASP A 261 10.08 17.45 -1.33
C ASP A 261 9.80 16.78 0.04
N GLU A 262 9.37 15.53 0.03
CA GLU A 262 9.10 14.71 1.22
C GLU A 262 9.69 13.31 1.06
N VAL A 263 10.06 12.71 2.18
CA VAL A 263 10.55 11.34 2.31
C VAL A 263 9.83 10.68 3.48
N LEU A 264 9.23 9.52 3.21
CA LEU A 264 8.60 8.67 4.23
C LEU A 264 9.26 7.31 4.16
N THR A 265 9.74 6.82 5.30
CA THR A 265 10.35 5.49 5.39
C THR A 265 9.40 4.57 6.14
N TYR A 266 9.09 3.43 5.53
CA TYR A 266 8.32 2.36 6.13
C TYR A 266 9.20 1.13 6.26
N GLN A 267 8.99 0.32 7.29
CA GLN A 267 9.47 -1.05 7.31
C GLN A 267 8.36 -1.97 6.82
N VAL A 268 8.67 -2.75 5.80
CA VAL A 268 7.73 -3.71 5.23
C VAL A 268 8.42 -5.06 5.17
N GLN A 269 7.78 -6.07 5.76
CA GLN A 269 8.14 -7.45 5.52
C GLN A 269 7.63 -7.84 4.14
N MET A 270 8.54 -8.06 3.20
CA MET A 270 8.18 -8.53 1.87
C MET A 270 7.80 -10.02 1.95
N PRO A 271 6.83 -10.50 1.15
CA PRO A 271 6.39 -11.90 1.20
C PRO A 271 7.52 -12.91 0.91
N GLU A 272 8.56 -12.47 0.20
CA GLU A 272 9.68 -13.30 -0.26
C GLU A 272 10.92 -13.20 0.65
N GLU A 273 10.93 -12.28 1.62
CA GLU A 273 12.08 -12.04 2.50
C GLU A 273 11.65 -12.12 3.98
N ALA A 274 12.35 -12.93 4.78
CA ALA A 274 12.10 -13.01 6.23
C ALA A 274 12.52 -11.73 6.97
N SER A 275 13.33 -10.87 6.33
CA SER A 275 13.81 -9.60 6.88
C SER A 275 12.84 -8.45 6.61
N TRP A 276 12.85 -7.48 7.52
CA TRP A 276 12.22 -6.18 7.29
C TRP A 276 13.03 -5.40 6.26
N THR A 277 12.37 -5.00 5.18
CA THR A 277 13.01 -4.26 4.09
C THR A 277 12.48 -2.82 4.10
N PRO A 278 13.38 -1.81 4.11
CA PRO A 278 12.96 -0.43 4.10
C PRO A 278 12.30 -0.08 2.76
N LEU A 279 11.09 0.44 2.84
CA LEU A 279 10.35 0.99 1.71
C LEU A 279 10.35 2.51 1.82
N TYR A 280 10.89 3.17 0.81
CA TYR A 280 10.95 4.63 0.74
C TYR A 280 9.83 5.17 -0.14
N VAL A 281 9.16 6.21 0.35
CA VAL A 281 8.15 6.94 -0.41
C VAL A 281 8.62 8.39 -0.52
N TYR A 282 8.86 8.82 -1.75
CA TYR A 282 9.32 10.17 -2.08
C TYR A 282 8.18 10.99 -2.67
N ARG A 283 8.08 12.26 -2.28
CA ARG A 283 7.21 13.22 -2.97
C ARG A 283 8.01 14.09 -3.91
N LEU A 284 7.55 14.19 -5.16
CA LEU A 284 8.15 15.05 -6.18
C LEU A 284 7.05 15.73 -6.99
N GLY A 285 7.10 17.07 -7.11
CA GLY A 285 6.11 17.83 -7.90
C GLY A 285 4.67 17.66 -7.38
N GLY A 286 4.57 17.28 -6.12
CA GLY A 286 3.35 16.99 -5.38
C GLY A 286 2.76 15.59 -5.51
N GLU A 287 3.37 14.69 -6.29
CA GLU A 287 2.94 13.29 -6.38
C GLU A 287 3.84 12.37 -5.53
N LEU A 288 3.25 11.29 -5.00
CA LEU A 288 3.98 10.27 -4.23
C LEU A 288 4.48 9.14 -5.14
N TYR A 289 5.73 8.77 -4.92
CA TYR A 289 6.51 7.79 -5.66
C TYR A 289 7.09 6.78 -4.66
N HIS A 290 6.96 5.49 -4.93
CA HIS A 290 7.36 4.44 -4.00
C HIS A 290 8.50 3.61 -4.57
N LEU A 291 9.56 3.41 -3.80
CA LEU A 291 10.70 2.61 -4.19
C LEU A 291 11.23 1.78 -3.03
N SER A 292 11.60 0.55 -3.33
CA SER A 292 12.45 -0.27 -2.48
C SER A 292 13.83 -0.34 -3.12
N HIS A 293 14.88 0.05 -2.38
CA HIS A 293 16.27 -0.07 -2.83
C HIS A 293 17.20 -0.29 -1.63
N GLY A 294 18.31 -0.99 -1.84
CA GLY A 294 19.27 -1.37 -0.78
C GLY A 294 20.19 -0.24 -0.29
N GLY A 295 19.79 1.03 -0.43
CA GLY A 295 20.55 2.21 -0.01
C GLY A 295 19.78 3.04 1.02
N GLY A 296 20.44 4.00 1.68
CA GLY A 296 19.77 4.92 2.61
C GLY A 296 18.74 5.82 1.90
N PRO A 297 17.84 6.50 2.63
CA PRO A 297 16.88 7.44 2.04
C PRO A 297 17.59 8.63 1.37
N ALA A 298 17.06 9.15 0.27
CA ALA A 298 17.44 10.48 -0.24
C ALA A 298 16.97 11.56 0.73
N HIS A 299 17.67 12.69 0.81
CA HIS A 299 17.28 13.82 1.66
C HIS A 299 16.33 14.76 0.92
N PRO A 300 15.40 15.44 1.64
CA PRO A 300 14.63 16.53 1.04
C PRO A 300 15.56 17.59 0.43
N GLY A 301 15.25 18.03 -0.79
CA GLY A 301 16.07 18.96 -1.58
C GLY A 301 17.05 18.28 -2.56
N GLU A 302 17.39 17.00 -2.37
CA GLU A 302 18.24 16.26 -3.30
C GLU A 302 17.55 16.01 -4.64
N ARG A 303 18.33 16.00 -5.72
CA ARG A 303 17.86 15.60 -7.05
C ARG A 303 17.99 14.10 -7.23
N VAL A 304 16.90 13.49 -7.70
CA VAL A 304 16.77 12.06 -7.88
C VAL A 304 16.11 11.74 -9.21
N ALA A 305 16.52 10.63 -9.79
CA ALA A 305 15.94 10.04 -10.98
C ALA A 305 15.39 8.65 -10.65
N PHE A 306 14.14 8.43 -11.00
CA PHE A 306 13.44 7.16 -10.86
C PHE A 306 13.06 6.64 -12.23
N GLU A 307 13.06 5.33 -12.34
CA GLU A 307 12.52 4.65 -13.50
C GLU A 307 11.53 3.60 -13.05
N TYR A 308 10.33 3.67 -13.61
CA TYR A 308 9.25 2.74 -13.33
C TYR A 308 8.90 1.95 -14.59
N LEU A 309 8.59 0.68 -14.39
CA LEU A 309 7.87 -0.12 -15.35
C LEU A 309 6.37 0.12 -15.19
N ASP A 310 5.68 0.59 -16.22
CA ASP A 310 4.23 0.63 -16.21
C ASP A 310 3.67 -0.78 -16.47
N ARG A 311 3.15 -1.42 -15.41
CA ARG A 311 2.47 -2.72 -15.48
C ARG A 311 0.98 -2.57 -15.83
N GLY A 312 0.53 -1.39 -16.27
CA GLY A 312 -0.86 -1.08 -16.54
C GLY A 312 -1.74 -1.25 -15.30
N LYS A 313 -2.60 -2.27 -15.29
CA LYS A 313 -3.48 -2.56 -14.13
C LYS A 313 -2.71 -3.00 -12.86
N GLY A 314 -1.45 -3.44 -13.03
CA GLY A 314 -0.57 -3.83 -11.92
C GLY A 314 0.20 -2.68 -11.27
N GLY A 315 -0.02 -1.43 -11.71
CA GLY A 315 0.65 -0.26 -11.15
C GLY A 315 2.06 -0.03 -11.69
N LEU A 316 2.80 0.87 -11.05
CA LEU A 316 4.18 1.18 -11.37
C LEU A 316 5.10 0.26 -10.55
N ALA A 317 6.10 -0.35 -11.17
CA ALA A 317 7.12 -1.12 -10.46
C ALA A 317 8.48 -0.45 -10.62
N PRO A 318 9.23 -0.17 -9.54
CA PRO A 318 10.52 0.49 -9.64
C PRO A 318 11.54 -0.41 -10.36
N LEU A 319 12.27 0.15 -11.32
CA LEU A 319 13.34 -0.50 -12.07
C LEU A 319 14.71 0.03 -11.65
N PHE A 320 14.82 1.35 -11.52
CA PHE A 320 16.08 2.03 -11.27
C PHE A 320 15.90 3.25 -10.38
N PHE A 321 16.91 3.51 -9.56
CA PHE A 321 17.02 4.69 -8.71
C PHE A 321 18.44 5.25 -8.83
N HIS A 322 18.54 6.55 -9.11
CA HIS A 322 19.81 7.24 -9.19
C HIS A 322 19.73 8.59 -8.47
N ARG A 323 20.80 8.94 -7.74
CA ARG A 323 20.97 10.26 -7.14
C ARG A 323 21.87 11.08 -8.05
N GLU A 324 21.36 12.18 -8.57
CA GLU A 324 22.13 13.10 -9.39
C GLU A 324 22.95 14.00 -8.44
N SER A 325 24.15 13.57 -8.06
CA SER A 325 24.90 14.18 -6.94
C SER A 325 25.35 15.63 -7.19
N GLY A 326 25.18 16.51 -6.18
CA GLY A 326 26.05 17.67 -5.94
C GLY A 326 25.42 18.94 -5.33
N ALA A 327 25.29 19.04 -3.99
CA ALA A 327 25.49 20.24 -3.15
C ALA A 327 25.25 19.90 -1.65
N PRO A 328 25.95 20.57 -0.70
CA PRO A 328 26.36 19.98 0.58
C PRO A 328 25.27 19.92 1.65
N ALA A 329 25.54 19.06 2.63
CA ALA A 329 24.83 18.91 3.89
C ALA A 329 24.69 20.26 4.62
N ALA A 330 23.48 20.83 4.55
CA ALA A 330 22.99 21.78 5.53
C ALA A 330 21.46 21.77 5.43
N VAL A 331 20.79 21.05 6.33
CA VAL A 331 19.61 21.49 7.11
C VAL A 331 19.22 20.34 8.06
N ALA A 332 19.71 20.50 9.29
CA ALA A 332 19.18 20.03 10.58
C ALA A 332 18.73 18.55 10.73
N ASP A 333 19.71 17.69 10.98
CA ASP A 333 19.55 16.65 12.01
C ASP A 333 19.59 17.36 13.38
N ARG A 334 18.44 17.87 13.86
CA ARG A 334 18.32 18.22 15.30
C ARG A 334 18.00 16.93 16.05
N LEU A 335 19.10 16.26 16.36
CA LEU A 335 19.25 15.22 17.36
C LEU A 335 18.30 15.40 18.54
N ALA A 336 17.49 14.37 18.76
CA ALA A 336 16.97 13.98 20.06
C ALA A 336 18.12 13.47 20.97
N SER A 337 19.15 14.28 21.19
CA SER A 337 20.22 13.97 22.14
C SER A 337 20.73 15.25 22.82
N ASP A 338 19.90 15.81 23.69
CA ASP A 338 20.39 16.53 24.86
C ASP A 338 19.62 15.99 26.07
N GLY A 339 20.11 14.85 26.57
CA GLY A 339 19.90 14.41 27.93
C GLY A 339 21.28 14.11 28.49
N PRO A 340 21.88 15.02 29.29
CA PRO A 340 23.15 14.71 29.92
C PRO A 340 22.92 13.59 30.93
N LYS A 341 23.79 12.58 30.86
CA LYS A 341 24.03 11.66 31.98
C LYS A 341 24.43 12.51 33.19
N ALA A 342 23.68 12.36 34.27
CA ALA A 342 24.15 12.50 35.64
C ALA A 342 23.45 11.42 36.46
#